data_AF-A0AAD7GTN8-F1
#
_entry.id   AF-A0AAD7GTN8-F1
#
_cell.length_a   1.000
_cell.length_b   1.000
_cell.length_c   1.000
_cell.angle_alpha   90.00
_cell.angle_beta   90.00
_cell.angle_gamma   90.00
#
_symmetry.space_group_name_H-M   'P 1'
#
loop_
_entity.id
_entity.type
_entity.pdbx_description
1 polymer ?
#
loop_
_entity_poly.entity_id
_entity_poly.type
_entity_poly.pdbx_seq_one_letter_code
_entity_poly.pdbx_strand_id
1 'polypeptide(L)' 'IHQDVKIAALNLYEGGLLSLPQILDAVGFSERTFYRILYLWRTTGDVAKGKSTTRGRPRLLHHNDLEYL' A
#
# COMPACT_ATOMS: atom_id res chain seq x y z
N ILE A 1 -4.68 8.84 6.34
CA ILE A 1 -5.36 8.77 5.02
C ILE A 1 -6.27 7.55 5.01
N HIS A 2 -7.58 7.76 4.87
CA HIS A 2 -8.58 6.68 4.83
C HIS A 2 -8.47 5.89 3.52
N GLN A 3 -8.87 4.61 3.53
CA GLN A 3 -8.79 3.74 2.34
C GLN A 3 -9.69 4.27 1.21
N ASP A 4 -10.90 4.70 1.55
CA ASP A 4 -11.89 5.19 0.59
C ASP A 4 -11.40 6.41 -0.18
N VAL A 5 -10.65 7.29 0.47
CA VAL A 5 -10.07 8.49 -0.15
C VAL A 5 -9.05 8.10 -1.23
N LYS A 6 -8.29 7.03 -1.02
CA LYS A 6 -7.36 6.50 -2.02
C LYS A 6 -8.10 5.89 -3.21
N ILE A 7 -9.17 5.15 -2.94
CA ILE A 7 -10.02 4.53 -3.97
C ILE A 7 -10.69 5.63 -4.82
N ALA A 8 -11.24 6.66 -4.18
CA ALA A 8 -11.84 7.80 -4.87
C ALA A 8 -10.82 8.51 -5.77
N ALA A 9 -9.60 8.78 -5.28
CA ALA A 9 -8.53 9.38 -6.07
C ALA A 9 -8.13 8.53 -7.29
N LEU A 10 -8.09 7.20 -7.13
CA LEU A 10 -7.82 6.25 -8.22
C LEU A 10 -8.92 6.25 -9.27
N ASN A 11 -10.18 6.18 -8.84
CA ASN A 11 -11.33 6.20 -9.74
C ASN A 11 -11.39 7.50 -10.56
N LEU A 12 -11.08 8.65 -9.93
CA LEU A 12 -11.01 9.93 -10.62
C LEU A 12 -9.90 9.96 -11.68
N TYR A 13 -8.76 9.33 -11.39
CA TYR A 13 -7.63 9.24 -12.32
C TYR A 13 -7.88 8.26 -13.47
N GLU A 14 -8.36 7.04 -13.19
CA GLU A 14 -8.65 6.03 -14.21
C GLU A 14 -9.83 6.44 -15.09
N GLY A 15 -10.83 7.12 -14.51
CA GLY A 15 -11.95 7.69 -15.26
C GLY A 15 -11.61 8.95 -16.07
N GLY A 16 -10.40 9.50 -15.91
CA GLY A 16 -9.97 10.71 -16.63
C GLY A 16 -10.81 11.96 -16.31
N LEU A 17 -11.51 11.97 -15.17
CA LEU A 17 -12.48 13.02 -14.82
C LEU A 17 -11.78 14.32 -14.36
N LEU A 18 -10.59 14.20 -13.79
CA LEU A 18 -9.78 15.32 -13.30
C LEU A 18 -8.33 15.12 -13.70
N SER A 19 -7.61 16.24 -13.86
CA SER A 19 -6.16 16.19 -14.06
C SER A 19 -5.45 15.78 -12.77
N LEU A 20 -4.29 15.12 -12.90
CA LEU A 20 -3.51 14.67 -11.74
C LEU A 20 -3.25 15.79 -10.71
N PRO A 21 -2.86 17.02 -11.09
CA PRO A 21 -2.63 18.10 -10.13
C PRO A 21 -3.89 18.45 -9.31
N GLN A 22 -5.07 18.46 -9.95
CA GLN A 22 -6.34 18.75 -9.28
C GLN A 22 -6.73 17.65 -8.29
N ILE A 23 -6.49 16.38 -8.64
CA ILE A 23 -6.74 15.25 -7.75
C ILE A 23 -5.83 15.33 -6.52
N LEU A 24 -4.55 15.64 -6.73
CA LEU A 24 -3.56 15.76 -5.64
C LEU A 24 -3.90 16.91 -4.69
N ASP A 25 -4.32 18.05 -5.22
CA ASP A 25 -4.73 19.22 -4.43
C ASP A 25 -6.00 18.95 -3.63
N ALA A 26 -7.03 18.38 -4.28
CA ALA A 26 -8.30 18.07 -3.62
C ALA A 26 -8.17 17.03 -2.50
N VAL A 27 -7.29 16.04 -2.69
CA VAL A 27 -7.12 14.92 -1.75
C VAL A 27 -5.98 15.18 -0.75
N GLY A 28 -5.15 16.20 -1.00
CA GLY A 28 -4.00 16.56 -0.16
C GLY A 28 -2.85 15.54 -0.23
N PHE A 29 -2.67 14.88 -1.37
CA PHE A 29 -1.59 13.89 -1.56
C PHE A 29 -0.37 14.51 -2.21
N SER A 30 0.81 14.04 -1.79
CA SER A 30 1.99 14.21 -2.64
C SER A 30 1.90 13.30 -3.87
N GLU A 31 2.45 13.76 -4.99
CA GLU A 31 2.53 12.99 -6.23
C GLU A 31 3.20 11.61 -5.99
N ARG A 32 4.26 11.56 -5.18
CA ARG A 32 4.94 10.31 -4.81
C ARG A 32 4.02 9.35 -4.07
N THR A 33 3.16 9.86 -3.18
CA THR A 33 2.17 9.03 -2.46
C THR A 33 1.18 8.44 -3.44
N PHE A 34 0.69 9.25 -4.38
CA PHE A 34 -0.26 8.82 -5.40
C PHE A 34 0.31 7.70 -6.28
N TYR A 35 1.53 7.84 -6.80
CA TYR A 35 2.14 6.78 -7.60
C TYR A 35 2.38 5.47 -6.83
N ARG A 36 2.69 5.53 -5.52
CA ARG A 36 2.79 4.32 -4.70
C ARG A 36 1.44 3.63 -4.55
N ILE A 37 0.36 4.39 -4.41
CA ILE A 37 -1.01 3.87 -4.34
C ILE A 37 -1.40 3.25 -5.68
N LEU A 38 -1.15 3.95 -6.80
CA LEU A 38 -1.41 3.45 -8.16
C LEU A 38 -0.63 2.16 -8.45
N TYR A 39 0.63 2.10 -8.04
CA TYR A 39 1.45 0.90 -8.18
C TYR A 39 0.84 -0.28 -7.39
N LEU A 40 0.50 -0.06 -6.12
CA LEU A 40 -0.13 -1.10 -5.29
C LEU A 40 -1.42 -1.59 -5.93
N TRP A 41 -2.32 -0.68 -6.32
CA TRP A 41 -3.57 -1.01 -7.00
C TRP A 41 -3.36 -1.91 -8.23
N ARG A 42 -2.41 -1.57 -9.10
CA ARG A 42 -2.11 -2.37 -10.30
C ARG A 42 -1.50 -3.73 -9.98
N THR A 43 -0.74 -3.84 -8.89
CA THR A 43 -0.06 -5.08 -8.50
C THR A 43 -0.93 -6.04 -7.70
N THR A 44 -1.79 -5.52 -6.80
CA THR A 44 -2.52 -6.33 -5.81
C THR A 44 -4.03 -6.16 -5.89
N GLY A 45 -4.55 -5.19 -6.65
CA GLY A 45 -5.99 -4.85 -6.65
C GLY A 45 -6.45 -4.16 -5.36
N ASP A 46 -5.51 -3.70 -4.51
CA ASP A 46 -5.81 -3.02 -3.25
C ASP A 46 -4.87 -1.82 -3.06
N VAL A 47 -5.41 -0.78 -2.42
CA VAL A 47 -4.73 0.48 -2.05
C VAL A 47 -4.14 0.43 -0.64
N ALA A 48 -4.47 -0.61 0.13
CA ALA A 48 -3.86 -0.90 1.41
C ALA A 48 -2.68 -1.86 1.23
N LYS A 49 -1.60 -1.60 1.97
CA LYS A 49 -0.53 -2.59 2.11
C LYS A 49 -1.07 -3.69 3.02
N GLY A 50 -1.04 -4.95 2.57
CA GLY A 50 -1.43 -6.09 3.39
C GLY A 50 -0.75 -6.02 4.76
N LYS A 51 -1.53 -6.18 5.83
CA LYS A 51 -0.98 -6.23 7.18
C LYS A 51 -0.08 -7.47 7.25
N SER A 52 1.23 -7.27 7.45
CA SER A 52 2.12 -8.38 7.78
C SER A 52 1.63 -9.00 9.08
N THR A 53 1.09 -10.22 9.01
CA THR A 53 0.65 -10.99 10.19
C THR A 53 1.86 -11.38 11.06
N THR A 54 3.04 -11.47 10.46
CA THR A 54 4.28 -11.81 11.14
C THR A 54 5.02 -10.56 11.60
N ARG A 55 5.30 -10.46 12.91
CA ARG A 55 6.25 -9.49 13.47
C ARG A 55 7.64 -10.12 13.46
N GLY A 56 8.61 -9.43 12.86
CA GLY A 56 9.99 -9.89 12.77
C GLY A 56 10.25 -10.79 11.55
N ARG A 57 11.54 -10.90 11.18
CA ARG A 57 11.99 -11.83 10.14
C ARG A 57 11.99 -13.24 10.75
N PRO A 58 11.27 -14.22 10.18
CA PRO A 58 11.38 -15.61 10.62
C PRO A 58 12.85 -16.02 10.63
N ARG A 59 13.36 -16.41 11.79
CA ARG A 59 14.66 -17.05 11.92
C ARG A 59 14.40 -18.55 11.96
N LEU A 60 15.17 -19.30 11.18
CA LEU A 60 15.15 -20.76 11.26
C LEU A 60 15.66 -21.15 12.65
N LEU A 61 14.83 -21.83 13.44
CA LEU A 61 15.26 -22.48 14.68
C LEU A 61 16.06 -23.72 14.26
N HIS A 62 17.37 -23.71 14.49
CA HIS A 62 18.17 -24.91 14.27
C HIS A 62 17.87 -25.90 15.40
N HIS A 63 17.44 -27.12 15.03
CA HIS A 63 17.08 -28.18 15.97
C HIS A 63 18.21 -28.52 16.97
N ASN A 64 19.47 -28.26 16.59
CA ASN A 64 20.65 -28.49 17.42
C ASN A 64 20.69 -27.62 18.69
N ASP A 65 19.95 -26.51 18.74
CA ASP A 65 19.87 -25.65 19.94
C ASP A 65 18.92 -26.24 21.02
N LEU A 66 18.09 -27.24 20.68
CA LEU A 66 17.15 -27.88 21.60
C LEU A 66 17.73 -29.10 22.32
N GLU A 67 18.84 -29.67 21.86
CA GLU A 67 19.46 -30.88 22.44
C GLU A 67 20.37 -30.59 23.65
N TYR A 68 20.46 -29.33 24.09
CA TYR A 68 21.34 -28.90 25.19
C TYR A 68 20.64 -28.73 26.56
N LEU A 69 19.44 -29.30 26.75
CA LEU A 69 18.67 -29.25 28.00
C LEU A 69 18.79 -30.55 28.82
#